data_AF-A0A416Z8R3-F1
#
_entry.id   AF-A0A416Z8R3-F1
#
_cell.length_a   1.000
_cell.length_b   1.000
_cell.length_c   1.000
_cell.angle_alpha   90.00
_cell.angle_beta   90.00
_cell.angle_gamma   90.00
#
_symmetry.space_group_name_H-M   'P 1'
#
loop_
_entity.id
_entity.type
_entity.pdbx_description
1 polymer ?
#
loop_
_entity_poly.entity_id
_entity_poly.type
_entity_poly.pdbx_seq_one_letter_code
_entity_poly.pdbx_strand_id
1 'polypeptide(L)'
;MSACIFFASDAPLPEVFPPPEYDYLAINVGDGTIDDGGADDNFALRTYPDSFLYTDKAFAVCLDWAYYTEGRARQLIDYIGSALESAPCVELWHVWQGGFYLFEERPVVHRAAVRFDEFVEDDLRELGETDLWNNKETNRLSFYCLTVTR
;
A
#
# COMPACT_ATOMS: atom_id res chain seq x y z
N MET A 1 -4.76 17.06 2.85
CA MET A 1 -3.68 16.24 3.42
C MET A 1 -4.35 15.06 4.08
N SER A 2 -3.94 13.86 3.72
CA SER A 2 -4.49 12.60 4.21
C SER A 2 -3.34 11.63 4.43
N ALA A 3 -3.62 10.55 5.17
CA ALA A 3 -2.73 9.40 5.17
C ALA A 3 -2.70 8.77 3.77
N CYS A 4 -1.57 8.16 3.40
CA CYS A 4 -1.48 7.32 2.22
C CYS A 4 -0.54 6.14 2.45
N ILE A 5 -0.79 5.09 1.68
CA ILE A 5 0.14 3.96 1.55
C ILE A 5 0.86 4.10 0.22
N PHE A 6 2.18 3.94 0.19
CA PHE A 6 2.94 3.86 -1.05
C PHE A 6 3.99 2.75 -0.96
N PHE A 7 4.35 2.22 -2.12
CA PHE A 7 5.39 1.21 -2.27
C PHE A 7 6.61 1.83 -2.91
N ALA A 8 7.80 1.42 -2.48
CA ALA A 8 9.05 1.93 -3.03
C ALA A 8 10.08 0.82 -3.25
N SER A 9 10.86 0.93 -4.33
CA SER A 9 11.83 -0.07 -4.76
C SER A 9 12.99 0.58 -5.52
N ASP A 10 14.12 -0.14 -5.58
CA ASP A 10 15.26 0.24 -6.42
C ASP A 10 15.07 -0.20 -7.89
N ALA A 11 14.05 -1.01 -8.16
CA ALA A 11 13.62 -1.38 -9.51
C ALA A 11 12.28 -0.69 -9.87
N PRO A 12 11.98 -0.48 -11.16
CA PRO A 12 10.71 0.12 -11.59
C PRO A 12 9.49 -0.64 -11.04
N LEU A 13 8.55 0.12 -10.50
CA LEU A 13 7.25 -0.37 -10.02
C LEU A 13 6.18 -0.01 -11.06
N PRO A 14 5.51 -1.00 -11.70
CA PRO A 14 4.52 -0.71 -12.73
C PRO A 14 3.27 -0.06 -12.13
N GLU A 15 2.68 0.89 -12.86
CA GLU A 15 1.38 1.45 -12.51
C GLU A 15 0.26 0.42 -12.73
N VAL A 16 -0.76 0.48 -11.88
CA VAL A 16 -1.99 -0.31 -11.98
C VAL A 16 -3.14 0.67 -12.09
N PHE A 17 -4.01 0.43 -13.07
CA PHE A 17 -5.21 1.22 -13.27
C PHE A 17 -6.41 0.30 -13.03
N PRO A 18 -7.44 0.77 -12.29
CA PRO A 18 -8.65 0.00 -12.13
C PRO A 18 -9.29 -0.20 -13.51
N PRO A 19 -9.96 -1.33 -13.74
CA PRO A 19 -10.76 -1.50 -14.95
C PRO A 19 -11.85 -0.41 -15.01
N PRO A 20 -12.38 -0.11 -16.21
CA PRO A 20 -13.54 0.78 -16.30
C PRO A 20 -14.67 0.21 -15.44
N GLU A 21 -15.33 1.06 -14.64
CA GLU A 21 -16.50 0.65 -13.86
C GLU A 21 -17.55 0.03 -14.79
N TYR A 22 -17.63 -1.28 -14.77
CA TYR A 22 -18.75 -2.02 -15.31
C TYR A 22 -19.46 -2.62 -14.12
N ASP A 23 -20.70 -2.16 -13.87
CA ASP A 23 -21.63 -2.76 -12.91
C ASP A 23 -22.02 -4.17 -13.39
N TYR A 24 -21.10 -5.12 -13.38
CA TYR A 24 -21.33 -6.47 -13.89
C TYR A 24 -21.33 -7.50 -12.76
N LEU A 25 -22.42 -7.48 -11.99
CA LEU A 25 -22.77 -8.62 -11.15
C LEU A 25 -23.34 -9.73 -12.04
N ALA A 26 -22.59 -10.82 -12.21
CA ALA A 26 -23.06 -12.00 -12.93
C ALA A 26 -23.35 -13.15 -11.97
N ILE A 27 -24.63 -13.50 -11.87
CA ILE A 27 -25.08 -14.68 -11.11
C ILE A 27 -25.25 -15.82 -12.10
N ASN A 28 -24.36 -16.80 -12.04
CA ASN A 28 -24.40 -17.96 -12.92
C ASN A 28 -25.14 -19.10 -12.20
N VAL A 29 -26.44 -19.21 -12.47
CA VAL A 29 -27.34 -20.17 -11.81
C VAL A 29 -26.97 -21.63 -12.14
N GLY A 30 -26.27 -21.87 -13.26
CA GLY A 30 -25.92 -23.20 -13.73
C GLY A 30 -24.82 -23.90 -12.93
N ASP A 31 -23.83 -23.15 -12.43
CA ASP A 31 -22.74 -23.65 -11.61
C ASP A 31 -22.77 -23.12 -10.16
N GLY A 32 -23.72 -22.23 -9.84
CA GLY A 32 -23.90 -21.66 -8.52
C GLY A 32 -22.88 -20.59 -8.17
N THR A 33 -22.21 -20.00 -9.17
CA THR A 33 -21.20 -18.96 -8.95
C THR A 33 -21.81 -17.56 -9.02
N ILE A 34 -21.21 -16.65 -8.23
CA ILE A 34 -21.47 -15.22 -8.29
C ILE A 34 -20.13 -14.59 -8.66
N ASP A 35 -20.07 -13.96 -9.82
CA ASP A 35 -19.00 -13.08 -10.24
C ASP A 35 -19.44 -11.66 -9.86
N ASP A 36 -18.70 -11.04 -8.94
CA ASP A 36 -18.99 -9.70 -8.45
C ASP A 36 -18.53 -8.59 -9.40
N GLY A 37 -17.95 -8.97 -10.55
CA GLY A 37 -17.49 -8.03 -11.57
C GLY A 37 -16.15 -7.40 -11.24
N GLY A 38 -15.37 -7.97 -10.32
CA GLY A 38 -14.05 -7.45 -9.96
C GLY A 38 -14.10 -6.49 -8.77
N ALA A 39 -14.90 -6.76 -7.74
CA ALA A 39 -14.96 -5.84 -6.58
C ALA A 39 -13.56 -5.55 -5.99
N ASP A 40 -12.63 -6.52 -6.08
CA ASP A 40 -11.28 -6.43 -5.57
C ASP A 40 -10.24 -5.80 -6.53
N ASP A 41 -10.59 -5.45 -7.77
CA ASP A 41 -9.65 -4.84 -8.73
C ASP A 41 -9.78 -3.32 -8.85
N ASN A 42 -10.74 -2.72 -8.14
CA ASN A 42 -10.96 -1.27 -8.12
C ASN A 42 -9.96 -0.54 -7.20
N PHE A 43 -8.66 -0.67 -7.50
CA PHE A 43 -7.59 0.12 -6.91
C PHE A 43 -6.64 0.62 -8.01
N ALA A 44 -5.87 1.66 -7.70
CA ALA A 44 -4.81 2.14 -8.57
C ALA A 44 -3.46 2.16 -7.83
N LEU A 45 -2.39 1.88 -8.57
CA LEU A 45 -1.03 2.18 -8.18
C LEU A 45 -0.50 3.22 -9.16
N ARG A 46 -0.22 4.43 -8.67
CA ARG A 46 0.23 5.54 -9.52
C ARG A 46 1.58 6.01 -9.08
N THR A 47 2.43 6.41 -10.03
CA THR A 47 3.74 6.98 -9.74
C THR A 47 3.65 8.02 -8.62
N TYR A 48 4.53 7.93 -7.62
CA TYR A 48 4.54 8.81 -6.46
C TYR A 48 5.81 9.67 -6.41
N PRO A 49 5.79 10.89 -7.01
CA PRO A 49 6.97 11.74 -7.12
C PRO A 49 7.50 12.24 -5.79
N ASP A 50 6.65 12.35 -4.77
CA ASP A 50 7.02 12.90 -3.45
C ASP A 50 7.63 11.85 -2.51
N SER A 51 7.87 10.63 -2.98
CA SER A 51 8.47 9.54 -2.20
C SER A 51 9.85 9.86 -1.63
N PHE A 52 10.62 10.72 -2.30
CA PHE A 52 11.95 11.18 -1.85
C PHE A 52 11.93 11.87 -0.47
N LEU A 53 10.75 12.29 0.01
CA LEU A 53 10.58 12.86 1.34
C LEU A 53 10.69 11.81 2.46
N TYR A 54 10.56 10.52 2.12
CA TYR A 54 10.42 9.43 3.09
C TYR A 54 11.46 8.32 2.91
N THR A 55 11.91 8.07 1.66
CA THR A 55 12.82 6.97 1.33
C THR A 55 13.84 7.37 0.25
N ASP A 56 14.95 6.65 0.21
CA ASP A 56 16.03 6.80 -0.78
C ASP A 56 15.84 5.88 -2.00
N LYS A 57 14.75 5.09 -2.04
CA LYS A 57 14.40 4.22 -3.18
C LYS A 57 14.13 5.05 -4.44
N ALA A 58 14.57 4.53 -5.59
CA ALA A 58 14.50 5.24 -6.86
C ALA A 58 13.09 5.33 -7.46
N PHE A 59 12.24 4.34 -7.20
CA PHE A 59 10.90 4.24 -7.78
C PHE A 59 9.86 4.09 -6.68
N ALA A 60 8.70 4.73 -6.86
CA ALA A 60 7.58 4.59 -5.95
C ALA A 60 6.23 4.72 -6.64
N VAL A 61 5.24 3.99 -6.13
CA VAL A 61 3.83 4.10 -6.52
C VAL A 61 2.95 4.26 -5.27
N CYS A 62 1.99 5.17 -5.31
CA CYS A 62 1.00 5.40 -4.26
C CYS A 62 -0.24 4.53 -4.53
N LEU A 63 -0.73 3.89 -3.48
CA LEU A 63 -1.97 3.13 -3.49
C LEU A 63 -3.16 4.07 -3.34
N ASP A 64 -4.08 3.98 -4.28
CA ASP A 64 -5.38 4.63 -4.27
C ASP A 64 -6.47 3.55 -4.26
N TRP A 65 -7.24 3.50 -3.17
CA TRP A 65 -8.28 2.51 -2.93
C TRP A 65 -9.37 3.11 -2.02
N ALA A 66 -10.60 2.61 -2.13
CA ALA A 66 -11.69 3.11 -1.28
C ALA A 66 -11.64 2.54 0.15
N TYR A 67 -11.32 1.24 0.28
CA TYR A 67 -11.25 0.52 1.56
C TYR A 67 -10.46 -0.78 1.39
N TYR A 68 -10.01 -1.35 2.50
CA TYR A 68 -9.36 -2.66 2.53
C TYR A 68 -10.36 -3.79 2.20
N THR A 69 -9.92 -4.75 1.38
CA THR A 69 -10.52 -6.08 1.26
C THR A 69 -9.41 -7.12 1.19
N GLU A 70 -9.72 -8.35 1.62
CA GLU A 70 -8.73 -9.43 1.58
C GLU A 70 -8.30 -9.77 0.14
N GLY A 71 -9.22 -9.70 -0.83
CA GLY A 71 -8.87 -9.94 -2.23
C GLY A 71 -7.98 -8.85 -2.84
N ARG A 72 -8.21 -7.55 -2.51
CA ARG A 72 -7.26 -6.47 -2.87
C ARG A 72 -5.89 -6.71 -2.24
N ALA A 73 -5.87 -7.10 -0.97
CA ALA A 73 -4.61 -7.38 -0.27
C ALA A 73 -3.82 -8.49 -0.97
N ARG A 74 -4.47 -9.58 -1.40
CA ARG A 74 -3.84 -10.64 -2.20
C ARG A 74 -3.26 -10.13 -3.52
N GLN A 75 -4.02 -9.31 -4.26
CA GLN A 75 -3.51 -8.72 -5.51
C GLN A 75 -2.29 -7.81 -5.26
N LEU A 76 -2.27 -7.07 -4.15
CA LEU A 76 -1.11 -6.26 -3.76
C LEU A 76 0.09 -7.12 -3.32
N ILE A 77 -0.14 -8.26 -2.67
CA ILE A 77 0.91 -9.23 -2.33
C ILE A 77 1.52 -9.83 -3.61
N ASP A 78 0.68 -10.22 -4.58
CA ASP A 78 1.14 -10.71 -5.89
C ASP A 78 1.97 -9.65 -6.64
N TYR A 79 1.54 -8.39 -6.56
CA TYR A 79 2.29 -7.25 -7.09
C TYR A 79 3.67 -7.10 -6.43
N ILE A 80 3.73 -7.19 -5.10
CA ILE A 80 4.98 -7.11 -4.33
C ILE A 80 5.89 -8.29 -4.68
N GLY A 81 5.35 -9.51 -4.79
CA GLY A 81 6.09 -10.70 -5.21
C GLY A 81 6.73 -10.52 -6.58
N SER A 82 5.98 -9.98 -7.54
CA SER A 82 6.48 -9.66 -8.88
C SER A 82 7.60 -8.61 -8.85
N ALA A 83 7.47 -7.57 -8.01
CA ALA A 83 8.51 -6.55 -7.84
C ALA A 83 9.79 -7.13 -7.21
N LEU A 84 9.67 -8.08 -6.28
CA LEU A 84 10.79 -8.79 -5.66
C LEU A 84 11.54 -9.72 -6.63
N GLU A 85 11.00 -9.96 -7.83
CA GLU A 85 11.77 -10.61 -8.89
C GLU A 85 12.94 -9.76 -9.38
N SER A 86 12.76 -8.44 -9.36
CA SER A 86 13.71 -7.46 -9.90
C SER A 86 14.44 -6.64 -8.83
N ALA A 87 14.00 -6.70 -7.57
CA ALA A 87 14.59 -5.97 -6.46
C ALA A 87 14.74 -6.87 -5.21
N PRO A 88 15.76 -6.64 -4.35
CA PRO A 88 15.95 -7.44 -3.14
C PRO A 88 14.89 -7.18 -2.06
N CYS A 89 14.23 -6.01 -2.11
CA CYS A 89 13.16 -5.65 -1.19
C CYS A 89 12.20 -4.64 -1.81
N VAL A 90 11.00 -4.55 -1.24
CA VAL A 90 10.02 -3.47 -1.46
C VAL A 90 9.70 -2.86 -0.10
N GLU A 91 9.72 -1.53 -0.02
CA GLU A 91 9.29 -0.81 1.18
C GLU A 91 7.83 -0.40 1.05
N LEU A 92 7.02 -0.77 2.03
CA LEU A 92 5.64 -0.34 2.16
C LEU A 92 5.59 0.75 3.22
N TRP A 93 5.15 1.93 2.83
CA TRP A 93 5.11 3.10 3.68
C TRP A 93 3.69 3.54 3.97
N HIS A 94 3.37 3.79 5.23
CA HIS A 94 2.13 4.46 5.65
C HIS A 94 2.49 5.81 6.28
N VAL A 95 2.14 6.90 5.60
CA VAL A 95 2.61 8.26 5.90
C VAL A 95 1.51 9.29 5.75
N TRP A 96 1.73 10.47 6.34
CA TRP A 96 0.87 11.63 6.10
C TRP A 96 1.38 12.41 4.89
N GLN A 97 0.55 12.58 3.87
CA GLN A 97 0.95 13.24 2.63
C GLN A 97 1.17 14.74 2.83
N GLY A 98 2.45 15.14 2.76
CA GLY A 98 2.86 16.53 2.73
C GLY A 98 2.55 17.30 4.01
N GLY A 99 3.00 18.56 4.08
CA GLY A 99 2.73 19.45 5.20
C GLY A 99 3.33 19.05 6.55
N PHE A 100 3.92 17.86 6.68
CA PHE A 100 4.52 17.41 7.95
C PHE A 100 5.74 18.21 8.39
N TYR A 101 6.36 18.94 7.45
CA TYR A 101 7.43 19.92 7.71
C TYR A 101 6.92 21.22 8.34
N LEU A 102 5.59 21.44 8.38
CA LEU A 102 4.98 22.57 9.08
C LEU A 102 4.85 22.31 10.58
N PHE A 103 4.99 21.06 11.03
CA PHE A 103 5.04 20.73 12.44
C PHE A 103 6.42 21.01 13.01
N GLU A 104 6.48 21.47 14.26
CA GLU A 104 7.73 21.80 14.95
C GLU A 104 8.64 20.57 15.09
N GLU A 105 8.03 19.39 15.24
CA GLU A 105 8.73 18.12 15.32
C GLU A 105 8.54 17.28 14.05
N ARG A 106 9.64 16.74 13.55
CA ARG A 106 9.61 15.80 12.42
C ARG A 106 8.89 14.51 12.83
N PRO A 107 8.17 13.83 11.93
CA PRO A 107 7.55 12.55 12.22
C PRO A 107 8.52 11.51 12.80
N VAL A 108 8.06 10.67 13.72
CA VAL A 108 8.81 9.49 14.19
C VAL A 108 8.68 8.41 13.12
N VAL A 109 9.79 7.84 12.67
CA VAL A 109 9.75 6.76 11.67
C VAL A 109 9.95 5.42 12.36
N HIS A 110 8.93 4.57 12.29
CA HIS A 110 8.95 3.19 12.74
C HIS A 110 9.28 2.29 11.54
N ARG A 111 10.26 1.40 11.73
CA ARG A 111 10.70 0.48 10.67
C ARG A 111 10.61 -0.96 11.17
N ALA A 112 10.07 -1.83 10.32
CA ALA A 112 10.05 -3.26 10.50
C ALA A 112 10.45 -3.95 9.19
N ALA A 113 10.80 -5.23 9.27
CA ALA A 113 11.11 -6.05 8.10
C ALA A 113 10.45 -7.42 8.25
N VAL A 114 10.01 -7.97 7.12
CA VAL A 114 9.36 -9.28 7.02
C VAL A 114 9.86 -9.99 5.76
N ARG A 115 9.91 -11.32 5.79
CA ARG A 115 10.19 -12.12 4.60
C ARG A 115 8.92 -12.30 3.78
N PHE A 116 9.05 -12.39 2.46
CA PHE A 116 7.88 -12.49 1.57
C PHE A 116 7.08 -13.78 1.80
N ASP A 117 7.73 -14.87 2.23
CA ASP A 117 7.06 -16.12 2.61
C ASP A 117 6.28 -16.05 3.94
N GLU A 118 6.49 -14.99 4.73
CA GLU A 118 5.80 -14.71 5.98
C GLU A 118 4.82 -13.52 5.85
N PHE A 119 4.86 -12.80 4.74
CA PHE A 119 4.04 -11.62 4.50
C PHE A 119 2.63 -12.00 4.04
N VAL A 120 1.63 -11.58 4.81
CA VAL A 120 0.22 -11.97 4.64
C VAL A 120 -0.70 -10.75 4.57
N GLU A 121 -1.96 -10.98 4.19
CA GLU A 121 -2.97 -9.94 4.02
C GLU A 121 -3.17 -9.11 5.31
N ASP A 122 -3.04 -9.75 6.46
CA ASP A 122 -3.16 -9.13 7.77
C ASP A 122 -2.08 -8.07 8.02
N ASP A 123 -0.87 -8.21 7.46
CA ASP A 123 0.18 -7.18 7.56
C ASP A 123 -0.21 -5.91 6.80
N LEU A 124 -0.83 -6.04 5.62
CA LEU A 124 -1.36 -4.90 4.85
C LEU A 124 -2.51 -4.23 5.58
N ARG A 125 -3.40 -5.02 6.19
CA ARG A 125 -4.50 -4.51 7.01
C ARG A 125 -3.97 -3.71 8.20
N GLU A 126 -3.07 -4.30 8.99
CA GLU A 126 -2.48 -3.64 10.16
C GLU A 126 -1.77 -2.35 9.77
N LEU A 127 -0.97 -2.38 8.69
CA LEU A 127 -0.29 -1.19 8.19
C LEU A 127 -1.29 -0.08 7.86
N GLY A 128 -2.36 -0.39 7.12
CA GLY A 128 -3.37 0.60 6.69
C GLY A 128 -4.30 1.10 7.80
N GLU A 129 -4.56 0.29 8.83
CA GLU A 129 -5.40 0.67 9.98
C GLU A 129 -4.61 1.41 11.07
N THR A 130 -3.28 1.38 11.02
CA THR A 130 -2.43 2.02 12.02
C THR A 130 -2.63 3.54 12.04
N ASP A 131 -3.03 4.08 13.19
CA ASP A 131 -3.18 5.52 13.38
C ASP A 131 -1.81 6.24 13.38
N LEU A 132 -1.64 7.17 12.43
CA LEU A 132 -0.44 8.01 12.34
C LEU A 132 -0.34 9.04 13.47
N TRP A 133 -1.43 9.30 14.20
CA TRP A 133 -1.49 10.20 15.36
C TRP A 133 -1.53 9.45 16.70
N ASN A 134 -0.96 8.24 16.74
CA ASN A 134 -1.02 7.40 17.93
C ASN A 134 -0.25 7.94 19.14
N ASN A 135 0.69 8.87 18.96
CA ASN A 135 1.38 9.52 20.07
C ASN A 135 0.58 10.72 20.59
N LYS A 136 -0.38 10.42 21.49
CA LYS A 136 -1.29 11.40 22.09
C LYS A 136 -0.61 12.37 23.06
N GLU A 137 0.57 12.05 23.58
CA GLU A 137 1.27 12.90 24.55
C GLU A 137 2.02 14.03 23.85
N THR A 138 2.65 13.75 22.71
CA THR A 138 3.45 14.74 21.98
C THR A 138 2.72 15.33 20.77
N ASN A 139 1.52 14.82 20.44
CA ASN A 139 0.77 15.16 19.22
C ASN A 139 1.66 15.09 17.97
N ARG A 140 2.55 14.10 17.94
CA ARG A 140 3.58 13.96 16.91
C ARG A 140 3.18 12.84 15.96
N LEU A 141 3.32 13.10 14.67
CA LEU A 141 3.08 12.11 13.62
C LEU A 141 4.05 10.94 13.74
N SER A 142 3.53 9.74 13.53
CA SER A 142 4.27 8.50 13.38
C SER A 142 4.12 8.03 11.93
N PHE A 143 5.22 7.68 11.28
CA PHE A 143 5.29 7.08 9.95
C PHE A 143 5.77 5.64 10.09
N TYR A 144 5.22 4.75 9.26
CA TYR A 144 5.54 3.32 9.32
C TYR A 144 6.13 2.88 8.00
N CYS A 145 7.20 2.11 8.07
CA CYS A 145 7.82 1.46 6.93
C CYS A 145 7.98 -0.04 7.25
N LEU A 146 7.29 -0.88 6.47
CA LEU A 146 7.48 -2.32 6.47
C LEU A 146 8.31 -2.69 5.24
N THR A 147 9.51 -3.22 5.46
CA THR A 147 10.37 -3.71 4.36
C THR A 147 10.10 -5.18 4.11
N VAL A 148 9.52 -5.50 2.97
CA VAL A 148 9.32 -6.89 2.54
C VAL A 148 10.55 -7.34 1.76
N THR A 149 11.15 -8.44 2.19
CA THR A 149 12.39 -9.01 1.64
C THR A 149 12.13 -10.39 1.05
N ARG A 150 12.94 -10.83 0.09
CA ARG A 150 12.80 -12.14 -0.56
C ARG A 150 13.02 -13.33 0.39
#